data_AF-A0A7X7GPF8-F1
#
_entry.id   AF-A0A7X7GPF8-F1
#
_cell.length_a   1.000
_cell.length_b   1.000
_cell.length_c   1.000
_cell.angle_alpha   90.00
_cell.angle_beta   90.00
_cell.angle_gamma   90.00
#
_symmetry.space_group_name_H-M   'P 1'
#
loop_
_entity.id
_entity.type
_entity.pdbx_description
1 polymer ?
#
loop_
_entity_poly.entity_id
_entity_poly.type
_entity_poly.pdbx_seq_one_letter_code
_entity_poly.pdbx_strand_id
1 'polypeptide(L)'
;MDGREPDPARGLPEISIRHIGLHVGGGPNDDATRQPILRAFEQRTQEFLWCYRQVERPLRGGVYGVDLYVPAAGGNPEVRATRQRLGPPEFQECMGKAFQGVNLPRPPRATVVSYSLRFDVADPTAPPQPAEP
;
A
#
# COMPACT_ATOMS: atom_id res chain seq x y z
N MET A 1 -0.07 6.02 -35.43
CA MET A 1 -1.36 5.87 -34.74
C MET A 1 -1.45 4.42 -34.31
N ASP A 2 -1.00 4.07 -33.10
CA ASP A 2 -1.04 2.67 -32.62
C ASP A 2 -2.39 2.43 -31.95
N GLY A 3 -3.35 1.93 -32.72
CA GLY A 3 -4.68 1.51 -32.28
C GLY A 3 -4.63 0.18 -31.54
N ARG A 4 -3.96 0.13 -30.39
CA ARG A 4 -4.03 -1.03 -29.50
C ARG A 4 -5.26 -0.95 -28.62
N GLU A 5 -6.25 -1.75 -28.99
CA GLU A 5 -7.34 -2.17 -28.11
C GLU A 5 -6.75 -2.66 -26.77
N PRO A 6 -7.25 -2.19 -25.60
CA PRO A 6 -6.76 -2.65 -24.31
C PRO A 6 -7.16 -4.11 -24.11
N ASP A 7 -6.21 -5.01 -24.36
CA ASP A 7 -6.34 -6.44 -24.15
C ASP A 7 -6.47 -6.73 -22.63
N PRO A 8 -7.59 -7.29 -22.16
CA PRO A 8 -7.81 -7.59 -20.74
C PRO A 8 -6.98 -8.79 -20.22
N ALA A 9 -6.27 -9.50 -21.12
CA ALA A 9 -5.48 -10.70 -20.85
C ALA A 9 -3.96 -10.50 -21.07
N ARG A 10 -3.49 -9.36 -21.60
CA ARG A 10 -2.15 -8.84 -21.32
C ARG A 10 -2.13 -8.50 -19.85
N GLY A 11 -1.81 -9.54 -19.08
CA GLY A 11 -1.78 -9.54 -17.63
C GLY A 11 -1.18 -8.25 -17.16
N LEU A 12 -1.87 -7.60 -16.21
CA LEU A 12 -1.24 -6.61 -15.36
C LEU A 12 0.17 -7.15 -15.05
N PRO A 13 1.24 -6.36 -15.27
CA PRO A 13 2.56 -6.80 -14.82
C PRO A 13 2.41 -7.30 -13.39
N GLU A 14 3.18 -8.31 -12.99
CA GLU A 14 3.08 -8.85 -11.64
C GLU A 14 3.41 -7.73 -10.63
N ILE A 15 2.36 -7.02 -10.19
CA ILE A 15 2.47 -5.90 -9.28
C ILE A 15 2.46 -6.52 -7.90
N SER A 16 3.62 -6.45 -7.27
CA SER A 16 3.80 -6.91 -5.90
C SER A 16 3.88 -5.71 -4.97
N ILE A 17 3.21 -5.80 -3.82
CA ILE A 17 3.36 -4.79 -2.78
C ILE A 17 4.47 -5.24 -1.84
N ARG A 18 5.48 -4.39 -1.68
CA ARG A 18 6.57 -4.58 -0.71
C ARG A 18 6.42 -3.58 0.43
N HIS A 19 6.39 -4.09 1.65
CA HIS A 19 6.33 -3.28 2.85
C HIS A 19 7.73 -2.71 3.09
N ILE A 20 7.89 -1.38 3.02
CA ILE A 20 9.21 -0.74 3.18
C ILE A 20 9.36 -0.04 4.54
N GLY A 21 8.26 0.23 5.24
CA GLY A 21 8.32 0.85 6.55
C GLY A 21 6.98 0.84 7.28
N LEU A 22 7.05 0.67 8.59
CA LEU A 22 5.93 0.88 9.51
C LEU A 22 6.46 1.50 10.79
N HIS A 23 5.93 2.65 11.18
CA HIS A 23 6.28 3.37 12.39
C HIS A 23 5.02 3.67 13.19
N VAL A 24 5.05 3.39 14.49
CA VAL A 24 3.93 3.64 15.42
C VAL A 24 4.31 4.79 16.35
N GLY A 25 3.71 5.95 16.14
CA GLY A 25 4.02 7.21 16.83
C GLY A 25 3.45 7.25 18.25
N GLY A 26 4.31 7.45 19.25
CA GLY A 26 3.89 7.48 20.64
C GLY A 26 3.52 6.09 21.18
N GLY A 27 3.99 5.00 20.58
CA GLY A 27 3.88 3.66 21.14
C GLY A 27 5.25 2.99 21.27
N PRO A 28 5.33 1.84 21.96
CA PRO A 28 6.43 0.91 21.76
C PRO A 28 6.52 0.56 20.27
N ASN A 29 7.60 0.95 19.59
CA ASN A 29 7.84 0.63 18.18
C ASN A 29 8.40 -0.80 18.02
N ASP A 30 7.93 -1.71 18.88
CA ASP A 30 8.35 -3.09 18.97
C ASP A 30 7.56 -3.97 18.01
N ASP A 31 8.16 -5.09 17.62
CA ASP A 31 7.59 -5.99 16.60
C ASP A 31 6.20 -6.50 17.01
N ALA A 32 5.97 -6.79 18.29
CA ALA A 32 4.68 -7.23 18.82
C ALA A 32 3.53 -6.23 18.57
N THR A 33 3.84 -4.94 18.49
CA THR A 33 2.85 -3.89 18.19
C THR A 33 2.67 -3.71 16.68
N ARG A 34 3.75 -3.87 15.91
CA ARG A 34 3.79 -3.67 14.45
C ARG A 34 3.18 -4.85 13.69
N GLN A 35 3.43 -6.08 14.12
CA GLN A 35 2.95 -7.33 13.52
C GLN A 35 1.44 -7.35 13.26
N PRO A 36 0.55 -7.11 14.25
CA PRO A 36 -0.89 -7.18 14.01
C PRO A 36 -1.38 -6.07 13.09
N ILE A 37 -0.73 -4.90 13.09
CA ILE A 37 -1.01 -3.79 12.17
C ILE A 37 -0.63 -4.19 10.73
N LEU A 38 0.58 -4.74 10.54
CA LEU A 38 1.03 -5.26 9.24
C LEU A 38 0.06 -6.30 8.70
N ARG A 39 -0.35 -7.27 9.53
CA ARG A 39 -1.30 -8.32 9.15
C ARG A 39 -2.63 -7.75 8.70
N ALA A 40 -3.12 -6.70 9.36
CA ALA A 40 -4.35 -6.02 8.95
C ALA A 40 -4.22 -5.33 7.59
N PHE A 41 -3.06 -4.73 7.29
CA PHE A 41 -2.77 -4.19 5.95
C PHE A 41 -2.62 -5.29 4.91
N GLU A 42 -1.97 -6.40 5.25
CA GLU A 42 -1.78 -7.54 4.35
C GLU A 42 -3.11 -8.14 3.87
N GLN A 43 -4.14 -8.14 4.74
CA GLN A 43 -5.50 -8.57 4.36
C GLN A 43 -6.17 -7.64 3.34
N ARG A 44 -5.71 -6.39 3.22
CA ARG A 44 -6.21 -5.40 2.26
C ARG A 44 -5.29 -5.19 1.06
N THR A 45 -4.18 -5.95 0.96
CA THR A 45 -3.25 -5.89 -0.17
C THR A 45 -3.94 -5.98 -1.52
N GLN A 46 -4.95 -6.84 -1.64
CA GLN A 46 -5.73 -6.98 -2.88
C GLN A 46 -6.52 -5.70 -3.24
N GLU A 47 -7.09 -5.01 -2.26
CA GLU A 47 -7.76 -3.72 -2.47
C GLU A 47 -6.76 -2.64 -2.89
N PHE A 48 -5.57 -2.62 -2.29
CA PHE A 48 -4.50 -1.69 -2.69
C PHE A 48 -4.05 -1.93 -4.14
N LEU A 49 -3.90 -3.19 -4.55
CA LEU A 49 -3.58 -3.55 -5.93
C LEU A 49 -4.70 -3.13 -6.89
N TRP A 50 -5.97 -3.26 -6.47
CA TRP A 50 -7.10 -2.82 -7.26
C TRP A 50 -7.10 -1.30 -7.47
N CYS A 51 -6.85 -0.53 -6.41
CA CYS A 51 -6.67 0.92 -6.51
C CYS A 51 -5.50 1.29 -7.41
N TYR A 52 -4.40 0.54 -7.37
CA TYR A 52 -3.21 0.79 -8.19
C TYR A 52 -3.49 0.71 -9.71
N ARG A 53 -4.53 -0.02 -10.13
CA ARG A 53 -4.96 -0.06 -11.55
C ARG A 53 -5.41 1.30 -12.09
N GLN A 54 -5.75 2.24 -11.22
CA GLN A 54 -6.15 3.60 -11.59
C GLN A 54 -4.96 4.56 -11.76
N VAL A 55 -3.73 4.10 -11.48
CA VAL A 55 -2.53 4.91 -11.65
C VAL A 55 -2.25 5.13 -13.14
N GLU A 56 -1.95 6.37 -13.55
CA GLU A 56 -1.67 6.72 -14.95
C GLU A 56 -0.46 5.98 -15.54
N ARG A 57 0.54 5.68 -14.70
CA ARG A 57 1.79 4.98 -15.10
C ARG A 57 2.06 3.77 -14.20
N PRO A 58 1.25 2.70 -14.29
CA PRO A 58 1.38 1.55 -13.41
C PRO A 58 2.64 0.72 -13.69
N LEU A 59 3.34 0.98 -14.81
CA LEU A 59 4.55 0.27 -15.20
C LEU A 59 5.82 0.74 -14.48
N ARG A 60 5.79 1.88 -13.78
CA ARG A 60 6.99 2.43 -13.10
C ARG A 60 7.19 1.91 -11.68
N GLY A 61 6.15 1.32 -11.08
CA GLY A 61 6.13 1.11 -9.64
C GLY A 61 6.22 2.44 -8.87
N GLY A 62 6.39 2.35 -7.56
CA GLY A 62 6.70 3.50 -6.74
C GLY A 62 6.21 3.39 -5.31
N VAL A 63 6.42 4.44 -4.54
CA VAL A 63 6.21 4.42 -3.09
C VAL A 63 4.93 5.17 -2.72
N TYR A 64 4.15 4.54 -1.85
CA TYR A 64 2.99 5.13 -1.21
C TYR A 64 3.19 5.10 0.30
N GLY A 65 3.26 6.29 0.90
CA GLY A 65 3.25 6.50 2.34
C GLY A 65 1.89 7.00 2.81
N VAL A 66 1.45 6.56 3.97
CA VAL A 66 0.23 7.04 4.62
C VAL A 66 0.45 7.19 6.11
N ASP A 67 -0.06 8.29 6.66
CA ASP A 67 -0.12 8.56 8.09
C ASP A 67 -1.57 8.34 8.55
N LEU A 68 -1.76 7.33 9.38
CA LEU A 68 -3.05 6.88 9.87
C LEU A 68 -3.18 7.20 11.36
N TYR A 69 -4.16 7.99 11.74
CA TYR A 69 -4.51 8.19 13.14
C TYR A 69 -5.41 7.05 13.62
N VAL A 70 -4.90 6.25 14.56
CA VAL A 70 -5.64 5.16 15.18
C VAL A 70 -6.18 5.65 16.53
N PRO A 71 -7.51 5.72 16.71
CA PRO A 71 -8.09 6.12 17.99
C PRO A 71 -7.81 5.06 19.07
N ALA A 72 -7.84 5.46 20.34
CA ALA A 72 -7.69 4.54 21.48
C ALA A 72 -8.81 3.48 21.57
N ALA A 73 -9.92 3.68 20.84
CA ALA A 73 -10.96 2.68 20.67
C ALA A 73 -10.52 1.50 19.78
N GLY A 74 -9.50 1.68 18.94
CA GLY A 74 -9.17 0.75 17.87
C GLY A 74 -10.12 0.85 16.69
N GLY A 75 -10.03 -0.12 15.78
CA GLY A 75 -10.93 -0.20 14.62
C GLY A 75 -10.40 0.56 13.42
N ASN A 76 -11.25 1.39 12.83
CA ASN A 76 -10.96 2.11 11.59
C ASN A 76 -10.01 3.28 11.83
N PRO A 77 -8.82 3.30 11.21
CA PRO A 77 -7.94 4.45 11.28
C PRO A 77 -8.47 5.61 10.43
N GLU A 78 -8.09 6.82 10.80
CA GLU A 78 -8.37 8.03 10.06
C GLU A 78 -7.14 8.47 9.26
N VAL A 79 -7.28 8.70 7.97
CA VAL A 79 -6.16 9.13 7.12
C VAL A 79 -5.84 10.59 7.41
N ARG A 80 -4.65 10.85 7.97
CA ARG A 80 -4.18 12.21 8.31
C ARG A 80 -3.42 12.83 7.15
N ALA A 81 -2.51 12.06 6.57
CA ALA A 81 -1.71 12.50 5.43
C ALA A 81 -1.39 11.30 4.55
N THR A 82 -1.19 11.57 3.26
CA THR A 82 -0.71 10.58 2.29
C THR A 82 0.43 11.20 1.50
N ARG A 83 1.41 10.38 1.13
CA ARG A 83 2.62 10.78 0.42
C ARG A 83 2.82 9.81 -0.74
N GLN A 84 2.55 10.26 -1.95
CA GLN A 84 2.69 9.46 -3.15
C GLN A 84 3.14 10.32 -4.32
N ARG A 85 3.89 9.72 -5.27
CA ARG A 85 4.28 10.33 -6.55
C ARG A 85 3.90 9.43 -7.74
N LEU A 86 2.90 8.59 -7.54
CA LEU A 86 2.48 7.52 -8.42
C LEU A 86 1.41 7.99 -9.40
N GLY A 87 0.37 8.65 -8.90
CA GLY A 87 -0.84 8.90 -9.66
C GLY A 87 -1.66 10.11 -9.22
N PRO A 88 -2.83 10.29 -9.85
CA PRO A 88 -3.74 11.41 -9.60
C PRO A 88 -4.41 11.31 -8.22
N PRO A 89 -5.07 12.37 -7.74
CA PRO A 89 -5.78 12.37 -6.45
C PRO A 89 -6.83 11.26 -6.32
N GLU A 90 -7.41 10.77 -7.42
CA GLU A 90 -8.37 9.65 -7.40
C GLU A 90 -7.76 8.35 -6.85
N PHE A 91 -6.51 8.04 -7.23
CA PHE A 91 -5.77 6.92 -6.66
C PHE A 91 -5.54 7.12 -5.16
N GLN A 92 -5.20 8.35 -4.76
CA GLN A 92 -4.99 8.69 -3.36
C GLN A 92 -6.28 8.51 -2.54
N GLU A 93 -7.43 8.92 -3.06
CA GLU A 93 -8.73 8.70 -2.42
C GLU A 93 -9.09 7.21 -2.33
N CYS A 94 -8.85 6.43 -3.39
CA CYS A 94 -9.09 4.98 -3.38
C CYS A 94 -8.26 4.29 -2.30
N MET A 95 -6.95 4.56 -2.27
CA MET A 95 -6.06 4.02 -1.24
C MET A 95 -6.45 4.50 0.15
N GLY A 96 -6.79 5.79 0.30
CA GLY A 96 -7.25 6.35 1.57
C GLY A 96 -8.47 5.62 2.13
N LYS A 97 -9.48 5.37 1.30
CA LYS A 97 -10.67 4.59 1.68
C LYS A 97 -10.33 3.15 2.06
N ALA A 98 -9.43 2.50 1.30
CA ALA A 98 -8.97 1.16 1.63
C ALA A 98 -8.30 1.11 3.00
N PHE A 99 -7.45 2.09 3.34
CA PHE A 99 -6.85 2.18 4.68
C PHE A 99 -7.86 2.50 5.77
N GLN A 100 -8.82 3.39 5.53
CA GLN A 100 -9.90 3.66 6.49
C GLN A 100 -10.75 2.41 6.76
N GLY A 101 -10.87 1.51 5.78
CA GLY A 101 -11.56 0.22 5.91
C GLY A 101 -10.74 -0.88 6.61
N VAL A 102 -9.48 -0.62 6.95
CA VAL A 102 -8.64 -1.56 7.71
C VAL A 102 -9.13 -1.56 9.15
N ASN A 103 -9.35 -2.76 9.70
CA ASN A 103 -9.65 -2.91 11.11
C ASN A 103 -8.34 -3.13 11.88
N LEU A 104 -7.86 -2.08 12.53
CA LEU A 104 -6.64 -2.13 13.33
C LEU A 104 -6.95 -2.57 14.77
N PRO A 105 -6.03 -3.33 15.39
CA PRO A 105 -6.17 -3.70 16.78
C PRO A 105 -6.24 -2.46 17.66
N ARG A 106 -6.94 -2.57 18.79
CA ARG A 106 -7.03 -1.49 19.77
C ARG A 106 -5.65 -1.16 20.33
N PRO A 107 -5.10 0.04 20.05
CA PRO A 107 -3.84 0.44 20.65
C PRO A 107 -4.05 0.82 22.12
N PRO A 108 -2.99 0.79 22.96
CA PRO A 108 -3.09 1.19 24.36
C PRO A 108 -3.48 2.67 24.54
N ARG A 109 -3.17 3.52 23.55
CA ARG A 109 -3.54 4.93 23.47
C ARG A 109 -3.67 5.35 22.02
N ALA A 110 -4.36 6.46 21.76
CA ALA A 110 -4.47 7.01 20.42
C ALA A 110 -3.06 7.30 19.86
N THR A 111 -2.78 6.81 18.66
CA THR A 111 -1.45 6.79 18.06
C THR A 111 -1.54 7.09 16.58
N VAL A 112 -0.46 7.63 16.01
CA VAL A 112 -0.34 7.81 14.56
C VAL A 112 0.56 6.71 14.01
N VAL A 113 0.04 5.92 13.10
CA VAL A 113 0.75 4.86 12.40
C VAL A 113 1.16 5.38 11.02
N SER A 114 2.45 5.59 10.83
CA SER A 114 3.03 5.91 9.52
C SER A 114 3.41 4.62 8.83
N TYR A 115 2.72 4.28 7.75
CA TYR A 115 2.97 3.10 6.96
C TYR A 115 3.48 3.49 5.57
N SER A 116 4.45 2.75 5.04
CA SER A 116 5.04 2.98 3.74
C SER A 116 5.19 1.66 3.01
N LEU A 117 4.63 1.62 1.81
CA LEU A 117 4.68 0.49 0.90
C LEU A 117 5.21 0.92 -0.45
N ARG A 118 5.84 -0.03 -1.13
CA ARG A 118 6.36 0.12 -2.49
C ARG A 118 5.61 -0.84 -3.39
N PHE A 119 5.03 -0.31 -4.45
CA PHE A 119 4.57 -1.10 -5.58
C PHE A 119 5.79 -1.45 -6.42
N ASP A 120 6.10 -2.73 -6.47
CA ASP A 120 7.08 -3.31 -7.36
C ASP A 120 6.34 -3.87 -8.56
N VAL A 121 6.84 -3.59 -9.75
CA VAL A 121 6.22 -4.01 -10.99
C VAL A 121 7.22 -4.94 -11.63
N ALA A 122 6.94 -6.23 -11.60
CA ALA A 122 7.73 -7.17 -12.37
C ALA A 122 7.51 -6.83 -13.84
N ASP A 123 8.52 -6.23 -14.46
CA ASP A 123 8.51 -6.01 -15.90
C ASP A 123 8.57 -7.40 -16.55
N PRO A 124 7.51 -7.83 -17.26
CA PRO A 124 7.49 -9.17 -17.87
C PRO A 124 8.52 -9.30 -19.01
N THR A 125 9.18 -8.20 -19.39
CA THR A 125 10.28 -8.13 -20.37
C THR A 125 11.66 -8.12 -19.71
N ALA A 126 11.76 -7.99 -18.38
CA ALA A 126 13.02 -8.10 -17.67
C ALA A 126 13.42 -9.59 -17.59
N PRO A 127 14.62 -9.98 -18.02
CA PRO A 127 15.08 -11.36 -17.88
C PRO A 127 15.07 -11.74 -16.39
N PRO A 128 14.71 -13.00 -16.05
CA PRO A 128 14.76 -13.47 -14.68
C PRO A 128 16.17 -13.21 -14.13
N GLN A 129 16.26 -12.47 -13.03
CA GLN A 129 17.54 -12.21 -12.39
C GLN A 129 18.14 -13.57 -11.99
N PRO A 130 19.38 -13.90 -12.40
CA PRO A 130 20.00 -15.15 -11.99
C PRO A 130 20.09 -15.16 -10.47
N ALA A 131 19.56 -16.21 -9.85
CA ALA A 131 19.79 -16.50 -8.45
C ALA A 131 21.31 -16.64 -8.27
N GLU A 132 21.92 -15.67 -7.58
CA GLU A 132 23.34 -15.70 -7.28
C GLU A 132 23.61 -16.89 -6.33
N PRO A 133 24.63 -17.72 -6.61
CA PRO A 133 24.93 -18.97 -5.89
C PRO A 133 25.61 -18.78 -4.53
#